data_AF-A0A7C0X5K5-F1
#
_entry.id   AF-A0A7C0X5K5-F1
#
_cell.length_a   1.000
_cell.length_b   1.000
_cell.length_c   1.000
_cell.angle_alpha   90.00
_cell.angle_beta   90.00
_cell.angle_gamma   90.00
#
_symmetry.space_group_name_H-M   'P 1'
#
loop_
_entity.id
_entity.type
_entity.pdbx_description
1 polymer ?
#
loop_
_entity_poly.entity_id
_entity_poly.type
_entity_poly.pdbx_seq_one_letter_code
_entity_poly.pdbx_strand_id
1 'polypeptide(L)'
;MRRGKEQIMDAERILDIVQSVSDLQHIRSGKVREIFRFTENILLFVATDRISAFDVVLPTDIPSKGKVLTNISKFWFRETKDICPNHFVSTRPQDFMDLEDDVLEVLAGRSMMVEQMRPIPFECIVRGHLCGSAFREYEKSGTVGGVELPQGLKFGDKIASGPLFTLTTKAETG
;
A
#
# COMPACT_ATOMS: atom_id res chain seq x y z
N MET A 1 -29.57 -12.24 19.22
CA MET A 1 -28.12 -12.16 18.92
C MET A 1 -27.89 -10.92 18.07
N ARG A 2 -27.53 -9.79 18.68
CA ARG A 2 -27.33 -8.52 17.95
C ARG A 2 -26.03 -8.64 17.17
N ARG A 3 -26.09 -8.73 15.83
CA ARG A 3 -24.93 -8.41 14.98
C ARG A 3 -24.57 -6.97 15.31
N GLY A 4 -23.47 -6.77 16.02
CA GLY A 4 -22.87 -5.44 16.15
C GLY A 4 -22.67 -4.91 14.74
N LYS A 5 -23.26 -3.76 14.43
CA LYS A 5 -22.90 -3.02 13.23
C LYS A 5 -21.42 -2.72 13.40
N GLU A 6 -20.55 -3.41 12.66
CA GLU A 6 -19.17 -2.99 12.50
C GLU A 6 -19.25 -1.58 11.92
N GLN A 7 -19.05 -0.57 12.78
CA GLN A 7 -19.21 0.81 12.37
C GLN A 7 -18.12 1.07 11.34
N ILE A 8 -18.51 1.49 10.14
CA ILE A 8 -17.55 1.81 9.08
C ILE A 8 -16.62 2.88 9.65
N MET A 9 -15.33 2.54 9.71
CA MET A 9 -14.30 3.44 10.20
C MET A 9 -13.68 4.12 8.99
N ASP A 10 -14.31 5.22 8.59
CA ASP A 10 -13.84 6.05 7.49
C ASP A 10 -12.52 6.77 7.83
N ALA A 11 -11.89 7.33 6.82
CA ALA A 11 -10.56 7.93 6.95
C ALA A 11 -10.56 9.24 7.75
N GLU A 12 -11.66 10.01 7.72
CA GLU A 12 -11.79 11.26 8.48
C GLU A 12 -11.78 10.96 9.97
N ARG A 13 -12.56 9.96 10.40
CA ARG A 13 -12.59 9.52 11.79
C ARG A 13 -11.23 8.98 12.27
N ILE A 14 -10.47 8.30 11.42
CA ILE A 14 -9.10 7.85 11.77
C ILE A 14 -8.21 9.06 12.00
N LEU A 15 -8.27 10.07 11.12
CA LEU A 15 -7.47 11.28 11.22
C LEU A 15 -7.80 12.05 12.49
N ASP A 16 -9.09 12.25 12.74
CA ASP A 16 -9.59 12.96 13.93
C ASP A 16 -9.14 12.27 15.21
N ILE A 17 -9.30 10.95 15.31
CA ILE A 17 -8.89 10.20 16.51
C ILE A 17 -7.38 10.29 16.71
N VAL A 18 -6.58 10.04 15.67
CA VAL A 18 -5.11 10.10 15.81
C VAL A 18 -4.66 11.51 16.19
N GLN A 19 -5.25 12.56 15.63
CA GLN A 19 -4.90 13.94 15.97
C GLN A 19 -5.44 14.40 17.33
N SER A 20 -6.56 13.84 17.81
CA SER A 20 -7.15 14.23 19.10
C SER A 20 -6.42 13.65 20.30
N VAL A 21 -5.68 12.56 20.10
CA VAL A 21 -5.06 11.77 21.17
C VAL A 21 -3.53 11.69 21.08
N SER A 22 -2.95 12.28 20.04
CA SER A 22 -1.50 12.27 19.85
C SER A 22 -1.00 13.56 19.22
N ASP A 23 0.17 14.03 19.64
CA ASP A 23 0.86 15.17 19.03
C ASP A 23 1.57 14.80 17.71
N LEU A 24 1.11 13.74 17.05
CA LEU A 24 1.74 13.26 15.82
C LEU A 24 1.46 14.22 14.67
N GLN A 25 2.53 14.75 14.09
CA GLN A 25 2.43 15.62 12.92
C GLN A 25 1.89 14.81 11.72
N HIS A 26 0.74 15.21 11.18
CA HIS A 26 0.24 14.68 9.92
C HIS A 26 1.11 15.16 8.76
N ILE A 27 1.56 14.22 7.93
CA ILE A 27 2.51 14.48 6.83
C ILE A 27 1.81 14.48 5.49
N ARG A 28 0.93 13.48 5.26
CA ARG A 28 0.27 13.32 3.96
C ARG A 28 -0.94 12.39 4.04
N SER A 29 -2.00 12.80 3.35
CA SER A 29 -3.10 11.92 2.94
C SER A 29 -2.85 11.40 1.52
N GLY A 30 -2.70 10.09 1.37
CA GLY A 30 -2.72 9.41 0.07
C GLY A 30 -4.10 8.81 -0.22
N LYS A 31 -4.28 8.23 -1.42
CA LYS A 31 -5.55 7.60 -1.84
C LYS A 31 -6.11 6.62 -0.79
N VAL A 32 -5.24 5.81 -0.17
CA VAL A 32 -5.65 4.73 0.76
C VAL A 32 -4.86 4.66 2.07
N ARG A 33 -3.99 5.66 2.33
CA ARG A 33 -3.12 5.69 3.52
C ARG A 33 -3.00 7.10 4.05
N GLU A 34 -3.04 7.23 5.36
CA GLU A 34 -2.61 8.42 6.10
C GLU A 34 -1.19 8.20 6.62
N ILE A 35 -0.37 9.25 6.61
CA ILE A 35 1.02 9.20 7.06
C ILE A 35 1.22 10.27 8.13
N PHE A 36 1.72 9.85 9.28
CA PHE A 36 2.08 10.71 10.39
C PHE A 36 3.57 10.56 10.70
N ARG A 37 4.18 11.62 11.22
CA ARG A 37 5.53 11.58 11.75
C ARG A 37 5.48 11.15 13.20
N PHE A 38 6.21 10.08 13.52
CA PHE A 38 6.33 9.55 14.87
C PHE A 38 7.58 10.07 15.58
N THR A 39 8.73 10.02 14.91
CA THR A 39 9.96 10.69 15.33
C THR A 39 10.62 11.33 14.10
N GLU A 40 11.83 11.87 14.25
CA GLU A 40 12.61 12.38 13.11
C GLU A 40 12.80 11.32 12.01
N ASN A 41 13.02 10.06 12.41
CA ASN A 41 13.37 8.97 11.49
C ASN A 41 12.29 7.88 11.35
N ILE A 42 11.17 7.99 12.05
CA ILE A 42 10.08 7.00 12.03
C ILE A 42 8.77 7.65 11.62
N LEU A 43 8.07 7.00 10.69
CA LEU A 43 6.73 7.35 10.25
C LEU A 43 5.72 6.30 10.72
N LEU A 44 4.51 6.76 11.04
CA LEU A 44 3.34 5.92 11.25
C LEU A 44 2.50 5.93 9.97
N PHE A 45 2.40 4.77 9.33
CA PHE A 45 1.50 4.55 8.19
C PHE A 45 0.20 3.95 8.69
N VAL A 46 -0.93 4.57 8.38
CA VAL A 46 -2.26 4.05 8.70
C VAL A 46 -3.01 3.75 7.41
N ALA A 47 -3.28 2.48 7.16
CA ALA A 47 -4.06 2.03 6.01
C ALA A 47 -5.55 2.22 6.26
N THR A 48 -6.21 2.96 5.39
CA THR A 48 -7.66 3.21 5.47
C THR A 48 -8.45 2.15 4.72
N ASP A 49 -9.76 2.16 4.93
CA ASP A 49 -10.71 1.30 4.23
C ASP A 49 -11.11 1.88 2.84
N ARG A 50 -10.61 3.08 2.50
CA ARG A 50 -10.74 3.69 1.16
C ARG A 50 -10.17 2.78 0.08
N ILE A 51 -10.80 2.79 -1.09
CA ILE A 51 -10.34 2.10 -2.30
C ILE A 51 -10.32 3.09 -3.46
N SER A 52 -9.38 2.92 -4.39
CA SER A 52 -9.29 3.75 -5.59
C SER A 52 -9.26 2.90 -6.86
N ALA A 53 -9.91 3.39 -7.90
CA ALA A 53 -9.86 2.82 -9.24
C ALA A 53 -9.78 3.96 -10.27
N PHE A 54 -9.00 3.78 -11.33
CA PHE A 54 -8.76 4.81 -12.36
C PHE A 54 -8.37 6.17 -11.75
N ASP A 55 -7.46 6.13 -10.77
CA ASP A 55 -6.96 7.28 -10.03
C ASP A 55 -7.97 8.07 -9.18
N VAL A 56 -9.22 7.60 -9.09
CA VAL A 56 -10.27 8.20 -8.26
C VAL A 56 -10.52 7.36 -7.01
N VAL A 57 -10.61 8.01 -5.85
CA VAL A 57 -11.07 7.37 -4.60
C VAL A 57 -12.58 7.17 -4.68
N LEU A 58 -13.04 5.92 -4.49
CA LEU A 58 -14.46 5.59 -4.56
C LEU A 58 -15.19 6.09 -3.31
N PRO A 59 -16.49 6.44 -3.41
CA PRO A 59 -17.25 6.98 -2.28
C PRO A 59 -17.63 5.92 -1.23
N THR A 60 -17.44 4.62 -1.53
CA THR A 60 -17.77 3.52 -0.63
C THR A 60 -16.50 2.83 -0.14
N ASP A 61 -16.30 2.84 1.16
CA ASP A 61 -15.21 2.12 1.81
C ASP A 61 -15.42 0.61 1.81
N ILE A 62 -14.32 -0.15 1.87
CA ILE A 62 -14.32 -1.60 2.01
C ILE A 62 -13.93 -1.94 3.46
N PRO A 63 -14.89 -2.34 4.32
CA PRO A 63 -14.62 -2.56 5.73
C PRO A 63 -13.45 -3.51 5.97
N SER A 64 -12.56 -3.14 6.89
CA SER A 64 -11.39 -3.93 7.28
C SER A 64 -10.34 -4.16 6.18
N LYS A 65 -10.47 -3.54 5.01
CA LYS A 65 -9.45 -3.59 3.94
C LYS A 65 -8.10 -3.10 4.44
N GLY A 66 -8.06 -1.99 5.18
CA GLY A 66 -6.83 -1.45 5.75
C GLY A 66 -6.12 -2.45 6.66
N LYS A 67 -6.89 -3.19 7.46
CA LYS A 67 -6.38 -4.25 8.34
C LYS A 67 -5.79 -5.42 7.55
N VAL A 68 -6.51 -5.90 6.53
CA VAL A 68 -6.05 -7.02 5.68
C VAL A 68 -4.77 -6.65 4.93
N LEU A 69 -4.72 -5.49 4.27
CA LEU A 69 -3.57 -5.08 3.47
C LEU A 69 -2.32 -4.81 4.30
N THR A 70 -2.49 -4.29 5.52
CA THR A 70 -1.37 -4.10 6.46
C THR A 70 -0.76 -5.44 6.87
N ASN A 71 -1.59 -6.44 7.18
CA ASN A 71 -1.11 -7.78 7.55
C ASN A 71 -0.46 -8.53 6.37
N ILE A 72 -0.99 -8.37 5.15
CA ILE A 72 -0.34 -8.90 3.94
C ILE A 72 1.03 -8.25 3.74
N SER A 73 1.14 -6.93 3.92
CA SER A 73 2.42 -6.23 3.81
C SER A 73 3.41 -6.70 4.88
N LYS A 74 2.97 -6.83 6.13
CA LYS A 74 3.78 -7.39 7.23
C LYS A 74 4.31 -8.78 6.91
N PHE A 75 3.47 -9.66 6.36
CA PHE A 75 3.89 -11.00 5.94
C PHE A 75 5.02 -10.89 4.91
N TRP A 76 4.83 -10.14 3.82
CA TRP A 76 5.85 -10.03 2.78
C TRP A 76 7.14 -9.37 3.24
N PHE A 77 7.09 -8.33 4.09
CA PHE A 77 8.31 -7.74 4.67
C PHE A 77 9.13 -8.74 5.49
N ARG A 78 8.48 -9.71 6.13
CA ARG A 78 9.15 -10.80 6.83
C ARG A 78 9.71 -11.82 5.85
N GLU A 79 8.89 -12.28 4.90
CA GLU A 79 9.28 -13.34 3.94
C GLU A 79 10.40 -12.91 2.98
N THR A 80 10.58 -11.62 2.72
CA THR A 80 11.61 -11.11 1.80
C THR A 80 12.78 -10.44 2.51
N LYS A 81 12.89 -10.59 3.84
CA LYS A 81 13.90 -9.89 4.64
C LYS A 81 15.34 -10.30 4.28
N ASP A 82 15.53 -11.54 3.84
CA ASP A 82 16.79 -12.11 3.38
C ASP A 82 17.17 -11.67 1.94
N ILE A 83 16.19 -11.19 1.17
CA ILE A 83 16.40 -10.72 -0.21
C ILE A 83 16.89 -9.28 -0.25
N CYS A 84 16.21 -8.37 0.47
CA CYS A 84 16.62 -6.97 0.56
C CYS A 84 16.20 -6.32 1.88
N PRO A 85 16.98 -5.32 2.37
CA PRO A 85 16.53 -4.47 3.47
C PRO A 85 15.21 -3.79 3.13
N ASN A 86 14.36 -3.64 4.13
CA ASN A 86 13.09 -2.95 3.99
C ASN A 86 12.87 -2.01 5.18
N HIS A 87 11.98 -1.03 5.01
CA HIS A 87 11.74 0.02 5.99
C HIS A 87 10.83 -0.41 7.15
N PHE A 88 10.39 -1.67 7.23
CA PHE A 88 9.40 -2.10 8.20
C PHE A 88 10.02 -2.24 9.60
N VAL A 89 9.37 -1.62 10.60
CA VAL A 89 9.80 -1.68 12.00
C VAL A 89 8.83 -2.52 12.84
N SER A 90 7.55 -2.17 12.87
CA SER A 90 6.53 -2.90 13.64
C SER A 90 5.11 -2.60 13.14
N THR A 91 4.15 -3.46 13.50
CA THR A 91 2.69 -3.22 13.34
C THR A 91 1.96 -3.08 14.67
N ARG A 92 2.69 -2.84 15.76
CA ARG A 92 2.15 -2.75 17.12
C ARG A 92 2.39 -1.34 17.64
N PRO A 93 1.40 -0.44 17.58
CA PRO A 93 1.53 0.92 18.09
C PRO A 93 2.04 0.99 19.53
N GLN A 94 1.58 0.05 20.37
CA GLN A 94 1.99 -0.06 21.77
C GLN A 94 3.47 -0.40 21.99
N ASP A 95 4.21 -0.81 20.95
CA ASP A 95 5.66 -1.01 21.08
C ASP A 95 6.40 0.34 21.20
N PHE A 96 5.74 1.48 20.93
CA PHE A 96 6.39 2.78 20.83
C PHE A 96 5.67 3.91 21.58
N MET A 97 4.38 3.77 21.88
CA MET A 97 3.60 4.80 22.56
C MET A 97 2.57 4.19 23.52
N ASP A 98 2.43 4.82 24.68
CA ASP A 98 1.30 4.60 25.57
C ASP A 98 0.10 5.35 24.96
N LEU A 99 -0.83 4.58 24.41
CA LEU A 99 -2.04 5.07 23.78
C LEU A 99 -3.25 4.65 24.59
N GLU A 100 -4.28 5.48 24.58
CA GLU A 100 -5.60 5.11 25.10
C GLU A 100 -6.18 3.95 24.27
N ASP A 101 -7.02 3.13 24.92
CA ASP A 101 -7.53 1.87 24.38
C ASP A 101 -8.33 2.07 23.08
N ASP A 102 -9.06 3.19 22.95
CA ASP A 102 -9.85 3.55 21.78
C ASP A 102 -8.97 3.86 20.56
N VAL A 103 -7.83 4.52 20.77
CA VAL A 103 -6.83 4.78 19.73
C VAL A 103 -6.16 3.49 19.29
N LEU A 104 -5.79 2.65 20.26
CA LEU A 104 -5.23 1.34 19.98
C LEU A 104 -6.20 0.50 19.15
N GLU A 105 -7.49 0.52 19.46
CA GLU A 105 -8.51 -0.19 18.69
C GLU A 105 -8.59 0.28 17.24
N VAL A 106 -8.47 1.59 17.01
CA VAL A 106 -8.49 2.19 15.67
C VAL A 106 -7.25 1.81 14.87
N LEU A 107 -6.07 1.87 15.49
CA LEU A 107 -4.79 1.58 14.84
C LEU A 107 -4.53 0.07 14.69
N ALA A 108 -5.14 -0.76 15.53
CA ALA A 108 -4.86 -2.19 15.61
C ALA A 108 -5.03 -2.88 14.24
N GLY A 109 -3.94 -3.51 13.80
CA GLY A 109 -3.89 -4.30 12.59
C GLY A 109 -3.92 -3.49 11.29
N ARG A 110 -4.12 -2.17 11.31
CA ARG A 110 -4.11 -1.29 10.12
C ARG A 110 -2.98 -0.25 10.11
N SER A 111 -2.14 -0.26 11.14
CA SER A 111 -1.01 0.64 11.29
C SER A 111 0.33 -0.07 11.19
N MET A 112 1.34 0.68 10.72
CA MET A 112 2.69 0.20 10.54
C MET A 112 3.69 1.32 10.81
N MET A 113 4.64 1.05 11.68
CA MET A 113 5.81 1.89 11.91
C MET A 113 6.86 1.57 10.87
N VAL A 114 7.36 2.60 10.19
CA VAL A 114 8.38 2.46 9.15
C VAL A 114 9.49 3.48 9.31
N GLU A 115 10.70 3.09 8.94
CA GLU A 115 11.81 4.02 8.81
C GLU A 115 11.53 5.03 7.69
N GLN A 116 11.82 6.30 7.95
CA GLN A 116 11.72 7.35 6.94
C GLN A 116 12.80 7.12 5.88
N MET A 117 12.35 6.92 4.64
CA MET A 117 13.22 6.68 3.49
C MET A 117 13.03 7.76 2.43
N ARG A 118 14.04 7.98 1.59
CA ARG A 118 13.92 8.77 0.37
C ARG A 118 13.48 7.85 -0.78
N PRO A 119 12.24 7.97 -1.30
CA PRO A 119 11.79 7.14 -2.41
C PRO A 119 12.56 7.47 -3.70
N ILE A 120 12.89 6.45 -4.49
CA ILE A 120 13.31 6.64 -5.88
C ILE A 120 12.09 7.02 -6.75
N PRO A 121 12.25 7.85 -7.80
CA PRO A 121 11.14 8.34 -8.61
C PRO A 121 10.67 7.35 -9.69
N PHE A 122 10.78 6.05 -9.42
CA PHE A 122 10.42 4.97 -10.34
C PHE A 122 9.49 3.96 -9.65
N GLU A 123 8.58 3.37 -10.42
CA GLU A 123 7.86 2.18 -10.00
C GLU A 123 8.56 0.93 -10.57
N CYS A 124 9.00 0.05 -9.66
CA CYS A 124 9.69 -1.19 -9.97
C CYS A 124 8.67 -2.32 -10.17
N ILE A 125 8.25 -2.58 -11.42
CA ILE A 125 7.19 -3.55 -11.72
C ILE A 125 7.81 -4.86 -12.24
N VAL A 126 7.44 -5.99 -11.63
CA VAL A 126 7.79 -7.34 -12.11
C VAL A 126 6.56 -8.00 -12.73
N ARG A 127 6.70 -8.55 -13.93
CA ARG A 127 5.60 -9.14 -14.71
C ARG A 127 5.90 -10.60 -15.03
N GLY A 128 5.14 -11.52 -14.44
CA GLY A 128 5.19 -12.94 -14.80
C GLY A 128 4.17 -13.35 -15.87
N HIS A 129 3.14 -12.54 -16.07
CA HIS A 129 2.05 -12.77 -17.03
C HIS A 129 1.74 -11.47 -17.79
N LEU A 130 1.21 -11.62 -19.00
CA LEU A 130 0.93 -10.54 -19.91
C LEU A 130 -0.46 -9.94 -19.66
N CYS A 131 -0.51 -8.95 -18.77
CA CYS A 131 -1.76 -8.28 -18.35
C CYS A 131 -1.62 -6.75 -18.32
N GLY A 132 -2.75 -6.05 -18.31
CA GLY A 132 -2.81 -4.60 -18.12
C GLY A 132 -2.05 -3.82 -19.19
N SER A 133 -1.27 -2.81 -18.77
CA SER A 133 -0.49 -1.97 -19.70
C SER A 133 0.54 -2.74 -20.52
N ALA A 134 1.09 -3.84 -19.99
CA ALA A 134 2.02 -4.68 -20.75
C ALA A 134 1.35 -5.38 -21.94
N PHE A 135 0.12 -5.88 -21.75
CA PHE A 135 -0.61 -6.49 -22.87
C PHE A 135 -0.95 -5.45 -23.95
N ARG A 136 -1.34 -4.23 -23.54
CA ARG A 136 -1.63 -3.12 -24.48
C ARG A 136 -0.40 -2.71 -25.30
N GLU A 137 0.79 -2.68 -24.70
CA GLU A 137 2.04 -2.44 -25.44
C GLU A 137 2.32 -3.58 -26.42
N TYR A 138 2.22 -4.82 -25.95
CA TYR A 138 2.46 -6.01 -26.77
C TYR A 138 1.54 -6.08 -27.99
N GLU A 139 0.24 -5.80 -27.84
CA GLU A 139 -0.70 -5.76 -28.98
C GLU A 139 -0.30 -4.71 -30.03
N LYS A 140 0.33 -3.62 -29.60
CA LYS A 140 0.72 -2.52 -30.49
C LYS A 140 2.06 -2.74 -31.17
N SER A 141 3.06 -3.22 -30.44
CA SER A 141 4.46 -3.27 -30.89
C SER A 141 5.15 -4.61 -30.69
N GLY A 142 4.48 -5.63 -30.15
CA GLY A 142 5.09 -6.91 -29.81
C GLY A 142 6.08 -6.84 -28.65
N THR A 143 6.08 -5.74 -27.89
CA THR A 143 7.04 -5.46 -26.81
C THR A 143 6.38 -5.28 -25.45
N VAL A 144 7.16 -5.46 -24.38
CA VAL A 144 6.81 -5.06 -23.01
C VAL A 144 8.00 -4.35 -22.39
N GLY A 145 7.85 -3.06 -22.06
CA GLY A 145 8.96 -2.24 -21.60
C GLY A 145 10.10 -2.17 -22.62
N GLY A 146 9.77 -2.22 -23.91
CA GLY A 146 10.75 -2.26 -25.01
C GLY A 146 11.41 -3.63 -25.26
N VAL A 147 11.10 -4.66 -24.47
CA VAL A 147 11.58 -6.02 -24.69
C VAL A 147 10.65 -6.75 -25.65
N GLU A 148 11.15 -7.25 -26.77
CA GLU A 148 10.37 -8.07 -27.71
C GLU A 148 9.93 -9.39 -27.09
N LEU A 149 8.68 -9.76 -27.36
CA LEU A 149 8.11 -11.05 -26.95
C LEU A 149 7.71 -11.89 -28.17
N PRO A 150 7.64 -13.24 -28.01
CA PRO A 150 7.16 -14.12 -29.07
C PRO A 150 5.78 -13.70 -29.58
N GLN A 151 5.52 -13.93 -30.87
CA GLN A 151 4.21 -13.65 -31.45
C GLN A 151 3.13 -14.61 -30.94
N GLY A 152 1.88 -14.17 -31.02
CA GLY A 152 0.70 -15.01 -30.73
C GLY A 152 0.33 -15.14 -29.26
N LEU A 153 0.98 -14.39 -28.35
CA LEU A 153 0.59 -14.34 -26.95
C LEU A 153 -0.77 -13.65 -26.79
N LYS A 154 -1.54 -14.12 -25.82
CA LYS A 154 -2.86 -13.63 -25.46
C LYS A 154 -2.84 -12.99 -24.08
N PHE A 155 -3.89 -12.25 -23.78
CA PHE A 155 -4.09 -11.67 -22.45
C PHE A 155 -4.07 -12.77 -21.39
N GLY A 156 -3.25 -12.58 -20.35
CA GLY A 156 -3.11 -13.53 -19.25
C GLY A 156 -2.05 -14.60 -19.46
N ASP A 157 -1.44 -14.71 -20.65
CA ASP A 157 -0.41 -15.71 -20.91
C ASP A 157 0.82 -15.48 -20.03
N LYS A 158 1.44 -16.59 -19.59
CA LYS A 158 2.71 -16.57 -18.86
C LYS A 158 3.85 -16.16 -19.77
N ILE A 159 4.74 -15.29 -19.29
CA ILE A 159 5.94 -14.90 -20.04
C ILE A 159 6.97 -16.02 -19.91
N ALA A 160 7.16 -16.76 -21.00
CA ALA A 160 7.94 -18.00 -21.00
C ALA A 160 9.44 -17.80 -20.70
N SER A 161 10.00 -16.66 -21.07
CA SER A 161 11.41 -16.30 -20.80
C SER A 161 11.70 -15.97 -19.33
N GLY A 162 10.66 -15.92 -18.49
CA GLY A 162 10.75 -15.53 -17.08
C GLY A 162 10.15 -14.15 -16.82
N PRO A 163 10.09 -13.72 -15.53
CA PRO A 163 9.51 -12.45 -15.17
C PRO A 163 10.28 -11.27 -15.78
N LEU A 164 9.56 -10.32 -16.38
CA LEU A 164 10.16 -9.08 -16.88
C LEU A 164 10.18 -8.02 -15.79
N PHE A 165 11.29 -7.30 -15.69
CA PHE A 165 11.39 -6.09 -14.88
C PHE A 165 11.15 -4.87 -15.76
N THR A 166 10.11 -4.09 -15.46
CA THR A 166 9.75 -2.88 -16.20
C THR A 166 9.70 -1.70 -15.25
N LEU A 167 10.40 -0.62 -15.59
CA LEU A 167 10.34 0.65 -14.85
C LEU A 167 9.29 1.57 -15.47
N THR A 168 8.51 2.22 -14.62
CA THR A 168 7.67 3.36 -15.02
C THR A 168 8.07 4.58 -14.21
N THR A 169 7.96 5.76 -14.81
CA THR A 169 8.09 7.00 -14.04
C THR A 169 6.85 7.18 -13.19
N LYS A 170 7.04 7.64 -11.96
CA LYS A 170 5.93 8.04 -11.13
C LYS A 170 5.33 9.33 -11.70
N ALA A 171 4.08 9.29 -12.15
CA ALA A 171 3.38 10.52 -12.49
C ALA A 171 3.27 11.39 -11.22
N GLU A 172 3.66 12.66 -11.31
CA GLU A 172 3.59 13.61 -10.17
C GLU A 172 2.14 13.84 -9.73
N THR A 173 1.19 13.64 -10.66
CA THR A 173 -0.25 13.67 -10.45
C THR A 173 -0.90 12.56 -11.27
N GLY A 174 -1.91 11.90 -10.68
CA GLY A 174 -2.92 11.14 -11.41
C GLY A 174 -4.17 11.99 -11.52
#